data_AF-A0A7C3KCT8-F1
#
_entry.id   AF-A0A7C3KCT8-F1
#
_cell.length_a   1.000
_cell.length_b   1.000
_cell.length_c   1.000
_cell.angle_alpha   90.00
_cell.angle_beta   90.00
_cell.angle_gamma   90.00
#
_symmetry.space_group_name_H-M   'P 1'
#
loop_
_entity.id
_entity.type
_entity.pdbx_description
1 polymer ?
#
loop_
_entity_poly.entity_id
_entity_poly.type
_entity_poly.pdbx_seq_one_letter_code
_entity_poly.pdbx_strand_id
1 'polypeptide(L)'
;MTGTELRQLIQTKWGYSFDVQLRRTQGKIFMLIMWRYLEQRSFPLSEAEYIEHLNAIASYLEAWGSVEQVQQFVSETKERPRLGKAVAIPIDLGDRASEWIVEES
;
A
#
# COMPACT_ATOMS: atom_id res chain seq x y z
N MET A 1 8.19 -2.07 -9.74
CA MET A 1 8.01 -1.23 -8.56
C MET A 1 8.73 -1.85 -7.38
N THR A 2 9.65 -1.10 -6.81
CA THR A 2 10.41 -1.37 -5.59
C THR A 2 9.80 -0.60 -4.41
N GLY A 3 10.21 -0.91 -3.18
CA GLY A 3 9.80 -0.16 -1.99
C GLY A 3 10.20 1.32 -2.04
N THR A 4 11.35 1.63 -2.65
CA THR A 4 11.79 3.02 -2.86
C THR A 4 10.87 3.77 -3.84
N GLU A 5 10.47 3.13 -4.94
CA GLU A 5 9.52 3.72 -5.90
C GLU A 5 8.13 3.91 -5.26
N LEU A 6 7.68 2.95 -4.43
CA LEU A 6 6.43 3.08 -3.69
C LEU A 6 6.49 4.23 -2.67
N ARG A 7 7.61 4.39 -1.94
CA ARG A 7 7.85 5.55 -1.07
C ARG A 7 7.76 6.84 -1.86
N GLN A 8 8.43 6.93 -3.00
CA GLN A 8 8.43 8.13 -3.84
C GLN A 8 7.04 8.46 -4.37
N LEU A 9 6.25 7.47 -4.80
CA LEU A 9 4.86 7.65 -5.24
C LEU A 9 4.02 8.31 -4.13
N ILE A 10 4.10 7.78 -2.91
CA ILE A 10 3.34 8.25 -1.75
C ILE A 10 3.81 9.65 -1.34
N GLN A 11 5.12 9.86 -1.24
CA GLN A 11 5.71 11.15 -0.89
C GLN A 11 5.37 12.23 -1.91
N THR A 12 5.42 11.90 -3.21
CA THR A 12 5.07 12.85 -4.27
C THR A 12 3.60 13.28 -4.17
N LYS A 13 2.70 12.35 -3.84
CA LYS A 13 1.27 12.65 -3.73
C LYS A 13 0.91 13.46 -2.48
N TRP A 14 1.46 13.10 -1.32
CA TRP A 14 0.98 13.61 -0.03
C TRP A 14 2.05 14.28 0.85
N GLY A 15 3.30 14.36 0.39
CA GLY A 15 4.39 15.09 1.05
C GLY A 15 5.09 14.33 2.19
N TYR A 16 4.66 13.11 2.52
CA TYR A 16 5.20 12.32 3.64
C TYR A 16 5.36 10.85 3.28
N SER A 17 6.23 10.16 4.02
CA SER A 17 6.50 8.73 3.88
C SER A 17 5.46 7.92 4.67
N PHE A 18 4.21 7.92 4.22
CA PHE A 18 3.14 7.20 4.92
C PHE A 18 3.37 5.68 4.97
N ASP A 19 3.03 5.09 6.11
CA ASP A 19 2.94 3.64 6.26
C ASP A 19 1.86 3.07 5.34
N VAL A 20 2.05 1.84 4.91
CA VAL A 20 1.17 1.13 3.98
C VAL A 20 0.85 -0.23 4.59
N GLN A 21 -0.40 -0.66 4.50
CA GLN A 21 -0.81 -1.98 4.98
C GLN A 21 -1.64 -2.69 3.94
N LEU A 22 -1.50 -4.01 3.86
CA LEU A 22 -2.40 -4.85 3.08
C LEU A 22 -3.44 -5.46 4.02
N ARG A 23 -4.72 -5.34 3.65
CA ARG A 23 -5.85 -5.87 4.42
C ARG A 23 -6.74 -6.69 3.50
N ARG A 24 -7.06 -7.91 3.91
CA ARG A 24 -8.10 -8.73 3.29
C ARG A 24 -9.41 -8.58 4.09
N THR A 25 -10.52 -8.33 3.39
CA THR A 25 -11.86 -8.30 3.99
C THR A 25 -12.89 -8.70 2.96
N GLN A 26 -13.84 -9.57 3.34
CA GLN A 26 -14.93 -10.03 2.46
C GLN A 26 -14.44 -10.50 1.08
N GLY A 27 -13.35 -11.27 1.04
CA GLY A 27 -12.77 -11.79 -0.20
C GLY A 27 -12.01 -10.76 -1.05
N LYS A 28 -11.91 -9.49 -0.62
CA LYS A 28 -11.21 -8.41 -1.33
C LYS A 28 -9.93 -8.03 -0.62
N ILE A 29 -8.91 -7.63 -1.39
CA ILE A 29 -7.67 -7.07 -0.87
C ILE A 29 -7.69 -5.56 -1.03
N PHE A 30 -7.21 -4.86 -0.01
CA PHE A 30 -7.03 -3.42 -0.01
C PHE A 30 -5.61 -3.07 0.40
N MET A 31 -5.00 -2.13 -0.33
CA MET A 31 -3.83 -1.42 0.13
C MET A 31 -4.27 -0.16 0.85
N LEU A 32 -3.97 -0.08 2.14
CA LEU A 32 -4.30 1.04 3.01
C LEU A 32 -3.10 1.95 3.16
N ILE A 33 -3.21 3.19 2.71
CA ILE A 33 -2.26 4.25 3.06
C ILE A 33 -2.66 4.78 4.43
N MET A 34 -1.85 4.45 5.44
CA MET A 34 -2.08 4.81 6.83
C MET A 34 -1.77 6.29 7.08
N TRP A 35 -2.24 6.84 8.19
CA TRP A 35 -1.97 8.25 8.55
C TRP A 35 -0.64 8.47 9.29
N ARG A 36 0.01 7.37 9.71
CA ARG A 36 1.34 7.41 10.33
C ARG A 36 2.38 7.46 9.23
N TYR A 37 3.46 8.21 9.43
CA TYR A 37 4.53 8.37 8.44
C TYR A 37 5.89 8.40 9.12
N LEU A 38 6.93 8.00 8.39
CA LEU A 38 8.30 7.81 8.89
C LEU A 38 8.86 9.04 9.62
N GLU A 39 8.50 10.25 9.17
CA GLU A 39 9.00 11.49 9.74
C GLU A 39 8.39 11.80 11.14
N GLN A 40 7.41 11.02 11.62
CA GLN A 40 6.91 11.14 12.99
C GLN A 40 7.89 10.53 13.99
N ARG A 41 8.18 11.27 15.07
CA ARG A 41 9.06 10.77 16.15
C ARG A 41 8.61 9.43 16.76
N SER A 42 7.31 9.17 16.80
CA SER A 42 6.73 7.93 17.34
C SER A 42 6.39 6.90 16.26
N PHE A 43 6.97 7.01 15.07
CA PHE A 43 6.82 5.99 14.04
C PHE A 43 7.48 4.67 14.51
N PRO A 44 6.82 3.51 14.32
CA PRO A 44 7.26 2.26 14.95
C PRO A 44 8.44 1.57 14.26
N LEU A 45 8.80 2.00 13.04
CA LEU A 45 9.87 1.40 12.25
C LEU A 45 11.04 2.38 12.08
N SER A 46 12.26 1.85 12.02
CA SER A 46 13.40 2.58 11.47
C SER A 46 13.25 2.79 9.96
N GLU A 47 14.08 3.66 9.36
CA GLU A 47 14.06 3.89 7.92
C GLU A 47 14.35 2.60 7.12
N ALA A 48 15.30 1.78 7.59
CA ALA A 48 15.63 0.51 6.95
C ALA A 48 14.45 -0.47 7.02
N GLU A 49 13.83 -0.64 8.20
CA GLU A 49 12.66 -1.51 8.37
C GLU A 49 11.46 -1.01 7.55
N TYR A 50 11.29 0.30 7.43
CA TYR A 50 10.25 0.90 6.59
C TYR A 50 10.46 0.58 5.11
N ILE A 51 11.69 0.70 4.59
CA ILE A 51 11.98 0.36 3.20
C ILE A 51 11.79 -1.14 2.94
N GLU A 52 12.24 -2.01 3.84
CA GLU A 52 12.01 -3.45 3.73
C GLU A 52 10.52 -3.80 3.74
N HIS A 53 9.75 -3.16 4.61
CA HIS A 53 8.29 -3.28 4.64
C HIS A 53 7.65 -2.86 3.30
N LEU A 54 8.08 -1.73 2.74
CA LEU A 54 7.58 -1.29 1.43
C LEU A 54 8.04 -2.21 0.28
N ASN A 55 9.23 -2.80 0.36
CA ASN A 55 9.70 -3.80 -0.62
C ASN A 55 8.80 -5.04 -0.61
N ALA A 56 8.38 -5.52 0.56
CA ALA A 56 7.45 -6.62 0.67
C ALA A 56 6.10 -6.28 0.03
N ILE A 57 5.55 -5.09 0.31
CA ILE A 57 4.30 -4.63 -0.29
C ILE A 57 4.42 -4.49 -1.81
N ALA A 58 5.48 -3.86 -2.29
CA ALA A 58 5.71 -3.70 -3.72
C ALA A 58 5.83 -5.06 -4.42
N SER A 59 6.48 -6.04 -3.79
CA SER A 59 6.59 -7.41 -4.32
C SER A 59 5.23 -8.09 -4.47
N TYR A 60 4.30 -7.90 -3.51
CA TYR A 60 2.92 -8.39 -3.66
C TYR A 60 2.18 -7.71 -4.81
N LEU A 61 2.30 -6.37 -4.94
CA LEU A 61 1.65 -5.64 -6.02
C LEU A 61 2.16 -6.07 -7.41
N GLU A 62 3.46 -6.35 -7.54
CA GLU A 62 4.05 -6.92 -8.75
C GLU A 62 3.50 -8.32 -9.04
N ALA A 63 3.47 -9.20 -8.04
CA ALA A 63 2.97 -10.56 -8.20
C ALA A 63 1.48 -10.60 -8.63
N TRP A 64 0.68 -9.66 -8.11
CA TRP A 64 -0.73 -9.50 -8.45
C TRP A 64 -0.97 -8.73 -9.75
N GLY A 65 0.06 -8.10 -10.33
CA GLY A 65 -0.10 -7.27 -11.53
C GLY A 65 -0.86 -5.96 -11.28
N SER A 66 -0.95 -5.50 -10.03
CA SER A 66 -1.79 -4.36 -9.63
C SER A 66 -1.03 -3.03 -9.51
N VAL A 67 0.24 -2.98 -9.95
CA VAL A 67 1.10 -1.80 -9.84
C VAL A 67 0.52 -0.59 -10.59
N GLU A 68 0.10 -0.77 -11.83
CA GLU A 68 -0.48 0.30 -12.65
C GLU A 68 -1.78 0.83 -12.03
N GLN A 69 -2.64 -0.07 -11.54
CA GLN A 69 -3.86 0.30 -10.82
C GLN A 69 -3.56 1.18 -9.59
N VAL A 70 -2.56 0.81 -8.79
CA VAL A 70 -2.17 1.58 -7.61
C VAL A 70 -1.65 2.97 -8.02
N GLN A 71 -0.76 3.04 -9.02
CA GLN A 71 -0.23 4.30 -9.51
C GLN A 71 -1.34 5.22 -10.01
N GLN A 72 -2.26 4.69 -10.82
CA GLN A 72 -3.41 5.43 -11.35
C GLN A 72 -4.30 5.95 -10.21
N PHE A 73 -4.69 5.07 -9.27
CA PHE A 73 -5.52 5.44 -8.13
C PHE A 73 -4.87 6.57 -7.31
N VAL A 74 -3.58 6.45 -6.99
CA VAL A 74 -2.84 7.47 -6.24
C VAL A 74 -2.81 8.79 -7.02
N SER A 75 -2.63 8.74 -8.34
CA SER A 75 -2.62 9.94 -9.19
C SER A 75 -3.97 10.67 -9.14
N GLU A 76 -5.07 9.93 -9.26
CA GLU A 76 -6.42 10.48 -9.46
C GLU A 76 -7.14 10.85 -8.15
N THR A 77 -6.87 10.11 -7.06
CA THR A 77 -7.62 10.28 -5.81
C THR A 77 -7.40 11.66 -5.20
N LYS A 78 -8.47 12.26 -4.68
CA LYS A 78 -8.41 13.47 -3.86
C LYS A 78 -8.35 13.15 -2.37
N GLU A 79 -8.46 11.87 -2.00
CA GLU A 79 -8.38 11.44 -0.62
C GLU A 79 -6.97 11.64 -0.05
N ARG A 80 -6.91 11.84 1.26
CA ARG A 80 -5.66 12.02 2.00
C ARG A 80 -5.72 11.20 3.29
N PRO A 81 -4.63 10.51 3.67
CA PRO A 81 -4.55 9.87 4.97
C PRO A 81 -4.69 10.92 6.07
N ARG A 82 -5.53 10.64 7.07
CA ARG A 82 -5.74 11.52 8.23
C ARG A 82 -5.95 10.68 9.48
N LEU A 83 -5.80 11.28 10.66
CA LEU A 83 -5.92 10.56 11.93
C LEU A 83 -7.22 9.72 11.98
N GLY A 84 -7.07 8.40 12.11
CA GLY A 84 -8.19 7.44 12.15
C GLY A 84 -8.84 7.10 10.79
N LYS A 85 -8.38 7.68 9.67
CA LYS A 85 -8.88 7.36 8.32
C LYS A 85 -7.71 7.12 7.35
N ALA A 86 -7.56 5.87 6.93
CA ALA A 86 -6.67 5.49 5.84
C ALA A 86 -7.29 5.79 4.47
N VAL A 87 -6.45 5.95 3.45
CA VAL A 87 -6.90 5.88 2.05
C VAL A 87 -6.89 4.41 1.66
N ALA A 88 -8.05 3.87 1.31
CA ALA A 88 -8.18 2.46 0.93
C ALA A 88 -8.18 2.34 -0.60
N ILE A 89 -7.16 1.66 -1.12
CA ILE A 89 -7.01 1.36 -2.54
C ILE A 89 -7.46 -0.08 -2.75
N PRO A 90 -8.61 -0.33 -3.42
CA PRO A 90 -9.00 -1.68 -3.76
C PRO A 90 -7.96 -2.28 -4.72
N ILE A 91 -7.51 -3.48 -4.42
CA ILE A 91 -6.58 -4.23 -5.28
C ILE A 91 -7.38 -5.24 -6.08
N ASP A 92 -7.33 -5.09 -7.39
CA ASP A 92 -7.88 -6.07 -8.31
C ASP A 92 -6.82 -7.13 -8.63
N LEU A 93 -7.15 -8.38 -8.32
CA LEU A 93 -6.29 -9.54 -8.59
C LEU A 93 -6.50 -10.09 -10.01
N GLY A 94 -7.48 -9.57 -10.75
CA GLY A 94 -7.89 -10.09 -12.05
C GLY A 94 -8.15 -11.60 -12.02
N ASP A 95 -7.79 -12.28 -13.10
CA ASP A 95 -7.94 -13.74 -13.23
C ASP A 95 -6.99 -14.54 -12.31
N ARG A 96 -6.00 -13.88 -11.68
CA ARG A 96 -5.04 -14.52 -10.76
C ARG A 96 -5.59 -14.67 -9.34
N ALA A 97 -6.82 -14.23 -9.08
CA ALA A 97 -7.44 -14.34 -7.77
C ALA A 97 -7.35 -15.76 -7.19
N SER A 98 -7.49 -16.79 -8.04
CA SER A 98 -7.47 -18.21 -7.64
C SER A 98 -6.13 -18.70 -7.07
N GLU A 99 -5.00 -18.08 -7.40
CA GLU A 99 -3.68 -18.48 -6.86
C GLU A 99 -3.42 -17.95 -5.44
N TRP A 100 -4.18 -16.93 -5.03
CA TRP A 100 -4.01 -16.23 -3.76
C TRP A 100 -5.24 -16.39 -2.84
N ILE A 101 -6.38 -16.84 -3.38
CA ILE A 101 -7.52 -17.33 -2.63
C ILE A 101 -7.23 -18.78 -2.25
N VAL A 102 -6.36 -18.98 -1.26
CA VAL A 102 -6.50 -20.18 -0.43
C VAL A 102 -7.64 -19.87 0.54
N GLU A 103 -8.74 -20.62 0.39
CA GLU A 103 -9.90 -20.55 1.26
C GLU A 103 -9.49 -20.99 2.67
N GLU A 104 -9.54 -20.07 3.64
CA GLU A 104 -9.76 -20.50 5.03
C GLU A 104 -11.24 -20.91 5.10
N SER A 105 -11.45 -22.23 5.05
CA SER A 105 -12.72 -22.90 5.37
C SER A 105 -12.95 -22.91 6.88
#